data_AF-A0ABD7HLZ0-F1
#
_entry.id   AF-A0ABD7HLZ0-F1
#
_cell.length_a   1.000
_cell.length_b   1.000
_cell.length_c   1.000
_cell.angle_alpha   90.00
_cell.angle_beta   90.00
_cell.angle_gamma   90.00
#
_symmetry.space_group_name_H-M   'P 1'
#
loop_
_entity.id
_entity.type
_entity.pdbx_description
1 polymer ?
#
loop_
_entity_poly.entity_id
_entity_poly.type
_entity_poly.pdbx_seq_one_letter_code
_entity_poly.pdbx_strand_id
1 'polypeptide(L)'
;MTDASSYSFKWTLGFGKRMRQLRSQLGNPPYDIVEAAGGPPALEQADIEQPPLSDASTYMVSEDTLRQYAQAYTRLGARPGSEARDLCTGDAKQWPAPSTWVDESFVMALGEAGFAASDPELLEMRGRQVDQAARTASNGQNTFVFGALSNGELVNADHLKRFGRGAAPGNIAREEARAAVDLFYQHIAIVAGRHPAISVAADHFSGNAIARHWHSEDSVKRNVFGRLDPIDGIRTLTAARQRAIALKAAEERLDAVAPMIVLINALTDQLNAQSDTTAQSTLTALDTWRRYKEMPGKWSELLMGLPGETWRELPDVRSMVMATGKVLSRWEYVREGFPLELTYQLGADKQIEWAPKDVASPPGLSRQAGDLWLIGEPSGTYSAGLALIRDMGQPALHFRAEDEELVTLDPPPRYTALHWCPSGILDNIVLVHRAVPSQVQWRAVQIY
;
A
#
# COMPACT_ATOMS: atom_id res chain seq x y z
N MET A 1 23.37 27.45 -4.75
CA MET A 1 23.67 27.18 -6.17
C MET A 1 23.57 25.69 -6.34
N THR A 2 22.43 25.21 -6.87
CA THR A 2 22.18 23.81 -7.17
C THR A 2 22.82 23.48 -8.51
N ASP A 3 23.59 22.39 -8.58
CA ASP A 3 24.02 21.79 -9.84
C ASP A 3 22.79 21.61 -10.74
N ALA A 4 22.67 22.46 -11.76
CA ALA A 4 21.60 22.42 -12.74
C ALA A 4 21.88 21.24 -13.67
N SER A 5 21.33 20.07 -13.32
CA SER A 5 21.29 18.94 -14.23
C SER A 5 20.42 19.31 -15.43
N SER A 6 21.03 19.82 -16.51
CA SER A 6 20.37 19.97 -17.81
C SER A 6 19.92 18.59 -18.28
N TYR A 7 18.61 18.33 -18.25
CA TYR A 7 18.04 17.11 -18.83
C TYR A 7 17.23 17.46 -20.08
N SER A 8 17.49 16.72 -21.15
CA SER A 8 16.65 16.68 -22.34
C SER A 8 16.12 15.27 -22.53
N PHE A 9 14.93 15.14 -23.09
CA PHE A 9 14.33 13.83 -23.35
C PHE A 9 13.63 13.78 -24.70
N LYS A 10 13.57 12.56 -25.23
CA LYS A 10 12.80 12.30 -26.45
C LYS A 10 11.32 12.50 -26.13
N TRP A 11 10.66 13.29 -26.97
CA TRP A 11 9.23 13.52 -26.86
C TRP A 11 8.43 12.20 -26.87
N THR A 12 7.32 12.18 -26.13
CA THR A 12 6.36 11.08 -26.11
C THR A 12 4.93 11.58 -26.31
N LEU A 13 4.07 10.75 -26.88
CA LEU A 13 2.65 11.07 -27.10
C LEU A 13 1.93 11.42 -25.78
N GLY A 14 2.25 10.70 -24.70
CA GLY A 14 1.70 10.97 -23.37
C GLY A 14 2.09 12.36 -22.88
N PHE A 15 3.35 12.74 -23.03
CA PHE A 15 3.84 14.07 -22.65
C PHE A 15 3.16 15.19 -23.46
N GLY A 16 3.07 15.06 -24.79
CA GLY A 16 2.42 16.07 -25.62
C GLY A 16 0.93 16.25 -25.33
N LYS A 17 0.20 15.14 -25.15
CA LYS A 17 -1.20 15.18 -24.70
C LYS A 17 -1.35 15.89 -23.36
N ARG A 18 -0.44 15.64 -22.42
CA ARG A 18 -0.48 16.25 -21.10
C ARG A 18 -0.21 17.75 -21.14
N MET A 19 0.79 18.21 -21.91
CA MET A 19 1.06 19.64 -22.10
C MET A 19 -0.14 20.37 -22.72
N ARG A 20 -0.80 19.76 -23.72
CA ARG A 20 -2.04 20.29 -24.31
C ARG A 20 -3.17 20.38 -23.29
N GLN A 21 -3.34 19.35 -22.47
CA GLN A 21 -4.36 19.34 -21.41
C GLN A 21 -4.08 20.43 -20.38
N LEU A 22 -2.82 20.62 -19.96
CA LEU A 22 -2.40 21.69 -19.06
C LEU A 22 -2.77 23.07 -19.64
N ARG A 23 -2.45 23.32 -20.91
CA ARG A 23 -2.83 24.58 -21.59
C ARG A 23 -4.34 24.76 -21.62
N SER A 24 -5.10 23.70 -21.92
CA SER A 24 -6.57 23.72 -21.92
C SER A 24 -7.13 24.09 -20.54
N GLN A 25 -6.58 23.53 -19.46
CA GLN A 25 -7.00 23.81 -18.08
C GLN A 25 -6.67 25.23 -17.63
N LEU A 26 -5.69 25.88 -18.28
CA LEU A 26 -5.33 27.29 -18.06
C LEU A 26 -6.13 28.25 -18.97
N GLY A 27 -7.31 27.84 -19.44
CA GLY A 27 -8.18 28.66 -20.29
C GLY A 27 -7.87 28.57 -21.78
N ASN A 28 -7.07 27.57 -22.19
CA ASN A 28 -6.73 27.29 -23.59
C ASN A 28 -6.17 28.51 -24.37
N PRO A 29 -5.15 29.22 -23.84
CA PRO A 29 -4.53 30.31 -24.58
C PRO A 29 -3.97 29.81 -25.92
N PRO A 30 -4.15 30.57 -27.01
CA PRO A 30 -3.46 30.35 -28.27
C PRO A 30 -1.92 30.34 -28.12
N TYR A 31 -1.21 29.68 -29.02
CA TYR A 31 0.26 29.52 -28.93
C TYR A 31 1.01 30.85 -28.96
N ASP A 32 0.57 31.80 -29.77
CA ASP A 32 1.10 33.16 -29.85
C ASP A 32 0.90 33.94 -28.55
N ILE A 33 -0.20 33.71 -27.81
CA ILE A 33 -0.41 34.30 -26.48
C ILE A 33 0.57 33.72 -25.46
N VAL A 34 0.84 32.42 -25.51
CA VAL A 34 1.82 31.77 -24.64
C VAL A 34 3.24 32.27 -24.95
N GLU A 35 3.60 32.39 -26.22
CA GLU A 35 4.88 32.94 -26.67
C GLU A 35 5.04 34.41 -26.24
N ALA A 36 4.00 35.23 -26.43
CA ALA A 36 3.99 36.63 -26.01
C ALA A 36 4.07 36.81 -24.49
N ALA A 37 3.74 35.77 -23.70
CA ALA A 37 3.98 35.72 -22.27
C ALA A 37 5.40 35.27 -21.88
N GLY A 38 6.27 34.98 -22.85
CA GLY A 38 7.63 34.47 -22.66
C GLY A 38 7.74 32.94 -22.67
N GLY A 39 6.77 32.27 -23.27
CA GLY A 39 6.81 30.83 -23.54
C GLY A 39 7.66 30.48 -24.75
N PRO A 40 7.75 29.18 -25.09
CA PRO A 40 8.46 28.74 -26.28
C PRO A 40 7.85 29.31 -27.57
N PRO A 41 8.58 29.34 -28.69
CA PRO A 41 8.03 29.71 -29.99
C PRO A 41 6.78 28.90 -30.34
N ALA A 42 5.79 29.52 -30.99
CA ALA A 42 4.52 28.86 -31.29
C ALA A 42 4.67 27.55 -32.10
N LEU A 43 5.65 27.48 -33.00
CA LEU A 43 5.97 26.26 -33.75
C LEU A 43 6.47 25.14 -32.81
N GLU A 44 7.37 25.49 -31.88
CA GLU A 44 7.89 24.56 -30.88
C GLU A 44 6.76 24.07 -29.94
N GLN A 45 5.85 24.96 -29.57
CA GLN A 45 4.67 24.57 -28.79
C GLN A 45 3.77 23.58 -29.55
N ALA A 46 3.55 23.83 -30.84
CA ALA A 46 2.78 22.93 -31.69
C ALA A 46 3.46 21.56 -31.83
N ASP A 47 4.78 21.53 -32.02
CA ASP A 47 5.57 20.29 -32.12
C ASP A 47 5.54 19.49 -30.81
N ILE A 48 5.49 20.15 -29.66
CA ILE A 48 5.38 19.50 -28.35
C ILE A 48 3.96 18.99 -28.10
N GLU A 49 2.94 19.78 -28.38
CA GLU A 49 1.58 19.42 -28.00
C GLU A 49 0.88 18.51 -29.01
N GLN A 50 1.35 18.46 -30.25
CA GLN A 50 0.75 17.69 -31.33
C GLN A 50 1.59 16.47 -31.67
N PRO A 51 0.95 15.34 -32.03
CA PRO A 51 1.70 14.21 -32.54
C PRO A 51 2.47 14.65 -33.79
N PRO A 52 3.76 14.28 -33.90
CA PRO A 52 4.54 14.55 -35.08
C PRO A 52 3.89 13.89 -36.29
N LEU A 53 3.94 14.54 -37.46
CA LEU A 53 3.35 14.05 -38.69
C LEU A 53 4.03 12.77 -39.23
N SER A 54 5.15 12.33 -38.63
CA SER A 54 5.84 11.09 -38.95
C SER A 54 6.23 10.30 -37.69
N ASP A 55 6.24 8.97 -37.80
CA ASP A 55 6.51 8.00 -36.72
C ASP A 55 7.95 8.09 -36.12
N ALA A 56 8.78 9.00 -36.62
CA ALA A 56 10.19 9.13 -36.28
C ALA A 56 10.56 10.50 -35.70
N SER A 57 9.73 11.07 -34.80
CA SER A 57 10.15 12.32 -34.14
C SER A 57 11.37 12.09 -33.26
N THR A 58 12.49 12.70 -33.66
CA THR A 58 13.70 12.93 -32.86
C THR A 58 13.62 14.23 -32.06
N TYR A 59 12.42 14.83 -31.95
CA TYR A 59 12.24 16.07 -31.21
C TYR A 59 12.58 15.85 -29.72
N MET A 60 13.48 16.69 -29.22
CA MET A 60 13.97 16.66 -27.86
C MET A 60 13.36 17.83 -27.08
N VAL A 61 12.70 17.53 -25.97
CA VAL A 61 12.22 18.55 -25.04
C VAL A 61 13.37 18.90 -24.11
N SER A 62 13.65 20.19 -23.95
CA SER A 62 14.71 20.68 -23.06
C SER A 62 14.13 21.23 -21.75
N GLU A 63 14.97 21.27 -20.71
CA GLU A 63 14.65 21.95 -19.46
C GLU A 63 14.30 23.44 -19.68
N ASP A 64 15.01 24.13 -20.58
CA ASP A 64 14.76 25.53 -20.90
C ASP A 64 13.37 25.75 -21.50
N THR A 65 12.95 24.86 -22.42
CA THR A 65 11.60 24.86 -22.99
C THR A 65 10.54 24.72 -21.89
N LEU A 66 10.76 23.84 -20.91
CA LEU A 66 9.86 23.66 -19.76
C LEU A 66 9.81 24.90 -18.86
N ARG A 67 10.96 25.53 -18.61
CA ARG A 67 11.04 26.79 -17.85
C ARG A 67 10.33 27.93 -18.57
N GLN A 68 10.42 28.00 -19.89
CA GLN A 68 9.67 28.98 -20.69
C GLN A 68 8.15 28.75 -20.54
N TYR A 69 7.67 27.50 -20.62
CA TYR A 69 6.26 27.20 -20.34
C TYR A 69 5.85 27.63 -18.92
N ALA A 70 6.64 27.28 -17.91
CA ALA A 70 6.40 27.66 -16.52
C ALA A 70 6.30 29.18 -16.34
N GLN A 71 7.23 29.93 -16.94
CA GLN A 71 7.25 31.38 -16.90
C GLN A 71 6.00 31.97 -17.58
N ALA A 72 5.67 31.49 -18.77
CA ALA A 72 4.49 31.93 -19.50
C ALA A 72 3.21 31.71 -18.68
N TYR A 73 3.01 30.52 -18.13
CA TYR A 73 1.82 30.21 -17.34
C TYR A 73 1.77 30.97 -16.02
N THR A 74 2.90 31.20 -15.37
CA THR A 74 2.97 32.04 -14.16
C THR A 74 2.55 33.48 -14.47
N ARG A 75 3.04 34.06 -15.57
CA ARG A 75 2.68 35.41 -16.02
C ARG A 75 1.25 35.48 -16.54
N LEU A 76 0.75 34.40 -17.15
CA LEU A 76 -0.63 34.27 -17.59
C LEU A 76 -1.63 34.18 -16.44
N GLY A 77 -1.22 33.53 -15.34
CA GLY A 77 -1.96 33.43 -14.08
C GLY A 77 -1.88 34.66 -13.18
N ALA A 78 -0.93 35.56 -13.43
CA ALA A 78 -0.74 36.76 -12.62
C ALA A 78 -1.89 37.77 -12.82
N ARG A 79 -2.21 38.54 -11.77
CA ARG A 79 -3.27 39.55 -11.83
C ARG A 79 -2.94 40.62 -12.89
N PRO A 80 -3.94 41.12 -13.64
CA PRO A 80 -3.77 42.29 -14.50
C PRO A 80 -3.13 43.47 -13.74
N GLY A 81 -2.07 44.06 -14.33
CA GLY A 81 -1.32 45.17 -13.73
C GLY A 81 -0.31 44.80 -12.63
N SER A 82 -0.01 43.51 -12.46
CA SER A 82 1.13 43.07 -11.63
C SER A 82 2.45 43.11 -12.40
N GLU A 83 3.57 43.23 -11.70
CA GLU A 83 4.91 43.24 -12.32
C GLU A 83 5.14 42.02 -13.23
N ALA A 84 4.72 40.83 -12.79
CA ALA A 84 4.82 39.61 -13.59
C ALA A 84 4.00 39.69 -14.88
N ARG A 85 2.82 40.33 -14.83
CA ARG A 85 1.95 40.53 -15.99
C ARG A 85 2.49 41.57 -16.97
N ASP A 86 3.16 42.59 -16.46
CA ASP A 86 3.73 43.66 -17.28
C ASP A 86 4.88 43.20 -18.18
N LEU A 87 5.51 42.07 -17.82
CA LEU A 87 6.50 41.36 -18.63
C LEU A 87 5.91 40.65 -19.86
N CYS A 88 4.58 40.44 -19.93
CA CYS A 88 3.94 39.95 -21.14
C CYS A 88 4.00 41.01 -22.25
N THR A 89 3.84 40.59 -23.50
CA THR A 89 3.76 41.49 -24.66
C THR A 89 2.43 41.33 -25.39
N GLY A 90 2.04 42.33 -26.20
CA GLY A 90 0.82 42.28 -27.01
C GLY A 90 -0.45 41.92 -26.23
N ASP A 91 -1.28 41.08 -26.84
CA ASP A 91 -2.58 40.66 -26.31
C ASP A 91 -2.47 39.80 -25.03
N ALA A 92 -1.30 39.22 -24.76
CA ALA A 92 -1.07 38.43 -23.54
C ALA A 92 -1.21 39.26 -22.27
N LYS A 93 -0.98 40.60 -22.31
CA LYS A 93 -1.22 41.49 -21.16
C LYS A 93 -2.68 41.53 -20.73
N GLN A 94 -3.59 41.43 -21.70
CA GLN A 94 -5.04 41.56 -21.50
C GLN A 94 -5.76 40.21 -21.43
N TRP A 95 -5.04 39.10 -21.58
CA TRP A 95 -5.63 37.76 -21.52
C TRP A 95 -6.41 37.54 -20.21
N PRO A 96 -7.50 36.77 -20.18
CA PRO A 96 -8.17 36.46 -18.93
C PRO A 96 -7.28 35.59 -18.03
N ALA A 97 -7.10 35.98 -16.77
CA ALA A 97 -6.38 35.14 -15.80
C ALA A 97 -7.19 33.85 -15.55
N PRO A 98 -6.57 32.65 -15.65
CA PRO A 98 -7.25 31.39 -15.39
C PRO A 98 -7.72 31.28 -13.93
N SER A 99 -8.77 30.49 -13.71
CA SER A 99 -9.27 30.15 -12.37
C SER A 99 -8.36 29.19 -11.62
N THR A 100 -7.42 28.56 -12.32
CA THR A 100 -6.42 27.64 -11.81
C THR A 100 -5.02 28.22 -12.03
N TRP A 101 -4.08 27.84 -11.17
CA TRP A 101 -2.69 28.24 -11.27
C TRP A 101 -1.78 27.01 -11.26
N VAL A 102 -0.61 27.18 -11.86
CA VAL A 102 0.47 26.20 -11.90
C VAL A 102 1.76 26.94 -11.54
N ASP A 103 2.59 26.33 -10.70
CA ASP A 103 3.94 26.83 -10.41
C ASP A 103 5.00 26.16 -11.29
N GLU A 104 6.17 26.78 -11.34
CA GLU A 104 7.31 26.26 -12.08
C GLU A 104 7.65 24.82 -11.70
N SER A 105 7.68 24.50 -10.40
CA SER A 105 8.06 23.16 -9.95
C SER A 105 7.12 22.07 -10.45
N PHE A 106 5.83 22.37 -10.61
CA PHE A 106 4.87 21.44 -11.22
C PHE A 106 5.19 21.16 -12.69
N VAL A 107 5.48 22.20 -13.49
CA VAL A 107 5.86 22.04 -14.90
C VAL A 107 7.18 21.28 -15.02
N MET A 108 8.14 21.56 -14.14
CA MET A 108 9.40 20.82 -14.09
C MET A 108 9.17 19.34 -13.74
N ALA A 109 8.28 19.04 -12.80
CA ALA A 109 7.91 17.66 -12.46
C ALA A 109 7.21 16.94 -13.64
N LEU A 110 6.39 17.62 -14.45
CA LEU A 110 5.89 17.05 -15.71
C LEU A 110 7.03 16.74 -16.69
N GLY A 111 8.05 17.60 -16.74
CA GLY A 111 9.29 17.33 -17.47
C GLY A 111 10.02 16.09 -16.96
N GLU A 112 10.17 15.93 -15.65
CA GLU A 112 10.78 14.72 -15.04
C GLU A 112 9.97 13.45 -15.40
N ALA A 113 8.64 13.55 -15.40
CA ALA A 113 7.76 12.47 -15.80
C ALA A 113 7.88 12.15 -17.30
N GLY A 114 8.01 13.17 -18.16
CA GLY A 114 8.29 13.01 -19.59
C GLY A 114 9.65 12.36 -19.84
N PHE A 115 10.68 12.77 -19.11
CA PHE A 115 12.01 12.17 -19.14
C PHE A 115 11.97 10.70 -18.76
N ALA A 116 11.33 10.36 -17.64
CA ALA A 116 11.14 8.98 -17.24
C ALA A 116 10.33 8.16 -18.28
N ALA A 117 9.29 8.74 -18.86
CA ALA A 117 8.46 8.10 -19.89
C ALA A 117 9.19 7.83 -21.22
N SER A 118 10.28 8.56 -21.49
CA SER A 118 11.01 8.47 -22.76
C SER A 118 11.92 7.24 -22.87
N ASP A 119 12.17 6.54 -21.76
CA ASP A 119 13.06 5.38 -21.68
C ASP A 119 12.33 4.16 -21.04
N PRO A 120 11.62 3.35 -21.85
CA PRO A 120 10.87 2.20 -21.36
C PRO A 120 11.72 1.12 -20.69
N GLU A 121 12.95 0.90 -21.17
CA GLU A 121 13.85 -0.12 -20.61
C GLU A 121 14.30 0.26 -19.20
N LEU A 122 14.63 1.54 -19.01
CA LEU A 122 14.98 2.08 -17.70
C LEU A 122 13.79 2.08 -16.73
N LEU A 123 12.58 2.35 -17.22
CA LEU A 123 11.35 2.20 -16.42
C LEU A 123 11.18 0.76 -15.96
N GLU A 124 11.33 -0.24 -16.84
CA GLU A 124 11.17 -1.64 -16.45
C GLU A 124 12.24 -2.09 -15.44
N MET A 125 13.48 -1.65 -15.62
CA MET A 125 14.56 -1.90 -14.65
C MET A 125 14.23 -1.32 -13.28
N ARG A 126 13.82 -0.05 -13.22
CA ARG A 126 13.43 0.63 -11.97
C ARG A 126 12.23 -0.03 -11.31
N GLY A 127 11.26 -0.47 -12.10
CA GLY A 127 10.11 -1.23 -11.63
C GLY A 127 10.52 -2.44 -10.81
N ARG A 128 11.44 -3.23 -11.36
CA ARG A 128 12.00 -4.41 -10.66
C ARG A 128 12.75 -4.03 -9.37
N GLN A 129 13.48 -2.92 -9.37
CA GLN A 129 14.20 -2.44 -8.18
C GLN A 129 13.24 -1.99 -7.07
N VAL A 130 12.18 -1.27 -7.44
CA VAL A 130 11.13 -0.83 -6.52
C VAL A 130 10.40 -2.03 -5.91
N ASP A 131 10.01 -3.00 -6.73
CA ASP A 131 9.39 -4.26 -6.27
C ASP A 131 10.28 -5.04 -5.31
N GLN A 132 11.56 -5.20 -5.66
CA GLN A 132 12.52 -5.89 -4.81
C GLN A 132 12.74 -5.15 -3.49
N ALA A 133 12.85 -3.82 -3.54
CA ALA A 133 13.00 -2.99 -2.35
C ALA A 133 11.77 -3.07 -1.46
N ALA A 134 10.55 -2.98 -2.02
CA ALA A 134 9.30 -3.10 -1.27
C ALA A 134 9.21 -4.44 -0.52
N ARG A 135 9.63 -5.54 -1.15
CA ARG A 135 9.64 -6.88 -0.54
C ARG A 135 10.71 -7.05 0.55
N THR A 136 11.81 -6.31 0.46
CA THR A 136 12.97 -6.46 1.35
C THR A 136 13.05 -5.39 2.45
N ALA A 137 12.31 -4.28 2.32
CA ALA A 137 12.27 -3.15 3.25
C ALA A 137 11.73 -3.49 4.67
N SER A 138 11.43 -4.76 4.94
CA SER A 138 11.03 -5.31 6.24
C SER A 138 12.03 -5.18 7.41
N ASN A 139 13.05 -4.32 7.32
CA ASN A 139 14.08 -4.11 8.34
C ASN A 139 13.62 -3.24 9.53
N GLY A 140 12.34 -3.29 9.89
CA GLY A 140 11.82 -2.69 11.13
C GLY A 140 11.68 -1.16 11.14
N GLN A 141 11.62 -0.51 9.98
CA GLN A 141 11.27 0.92 9.89
C GLN A 141 9.79 1.08 9.48
N ASN A 142 9.10 2.06 10.08
CA ASN A 142 7.71 2.44 9.77
C ASN A 142 7.61 3.21 8.43
N THR A 143 8.39 2.80 7.43
CA THR A 143 8.51 3.43 6.11
C THR A 143 8.24 2.37 5.05
N PHE A 144 7.72 2.79 3.89
CA PHE A 144 7.50 1.90 2.75
C PHE A 144 8.07 2.48 1.46
N VAL A 145 8.43 1.60 0.54
CA VAL A 145 8.86 1.98 -0.81
C VAL A 145 7.63 2.41 -1.61
N PHE A 146 7.58 3.71 -1.94
CA PHE A 146 6.53 4.31 -2.76
C PHE A 146 6.88 4.24 -4.25
N GLY A 147 8.15 4.38 -4.61
CA GLY A 147 8.55 4.40 -6.01
C GLY A 147 10.02 4.78 -6.20
N ALA A 148 10.37 5.23 -7.39
CA ALA A 148 11.70 5.73 -7.74
C ALA A 148 11.65 7.08 -8.47
N LEU A 149 12.65 7.92 -8.24
CA LEU A 149 12.87 9.17 -8.97
C LEU A 149 13.50 8.92 -10.35
N SER A 150 13.52 9.97 -11.18
CA SER A 150 14.15 9.96 -12.51
C SER A 150 15.65 9.68 -12.51
N ASN A 151 16.33 9.80 -11.37
CA ASN A 151 17.74 9.43 -11.17
C ASN A 151 17.94 7.99 -10.65
N GLY A 152 16.85 7.23 -10.43
CA GLY A 152 16.87 5.87 -9.89
C GLY A 152 16.87 5.78 -8.35
N GLU A 153 16.88 6.91 -7.64
CA GLU A 153 16.78 6.92 -6.18
C GLU A 153 15.40 6.44 -5.73
N LEU A 154 15.36 5.49 -4.78
CA LEU A 154 14.11 4.99 -4.21
C LEU A 154 13.48 6.03 -3.29
N VAL A 155 12.19 6.28 -3.49
CA VAL A 155 11.37 7.15 -2.67
C VAL A 155 10.67 6.31 -1.62
N ASN A 156 11.04 6.55 -0.36
CA ASN A 156 10.34 6.01 0.78
C ASN A 156 9.37 7.04 1.36
N ALA A 157 8.23 6.58 1.85
CA ALA A 157 7.23 7.40 2.51
C ALA A 157 6.67 6.68 3.73
N ASP A 158 6.15 7.46 4.68
CA ASP A 158 5.38 6.96 5.83
C ASP A 158 3.91 7.32 5.67
N HIS A 159 3.65 8.34 4.85
CA HIS A 159 2.36 9.00 4.70
C HIS A 159 2.24 9.63 3.30
N LEU A 160 1.22 9.21 2.56
CA LEU A 160 0.86 9.76 1.26
C LEU A 160 -0.60 10.16 1.28
N LYS A 161 -0.89 11.42 0.96
CA LYS A 161 -2.25 11.97 0.94
C LYS A 161 -2.65 12.35 -0.47
N ARG A 162 -3.86 11.97 -0.92
CA ARG A 162 -4.38 12.53 -2.17
C ARG A 162 -4.43 14.05 -2.09
N PHE A 163 -4.09 14.76 -3.16
CA PHE A 163 -4.25 16.21 -3.20
C PHE A 163 -5.75 16.59 -3.13
N GLY A 164 -6.25 16.92 -1.93
CA GLY A 164 -7.67 17.04 -1.61
C GLY A 164 -8.21 18.48 -1.54
N ARG A 165 -9.51 18.61 -1.20
CA ARG A 165 -10.28 19.88 -1.21
C ARG A 165 -9.74 21.00 -0.30
N GLY A 166 -8.95 20.67 0.72
CA GLY A 166 -8.36 21.62 1.68
C GLY A 166 -6.93 22.07 1.36
N ALA A 167 -6.27 21.44 0.38
CA ALA A 167 -5.02 21.95 -0.16
C ALA A 167 -5.32 23.19 -1.03
N ALA A 168 -4.42 24.19 -1.01
CA ALA A 168 -4.62 25.57 -1.48
C ALA A 168 -5.63 25.72 -2.66
N PRO A 169 -6.63 26.62 -2.56
CA PRO A 169 -7.59 26.85 -3.64
C PRO A 169 -6.90 27.18 -4.97
N GLY A 170 -7.37 26.56 -6.06
CA GLY A 170 -6.94 26.89 -7.42
C GLY A 170 -5.71 26.15 -7.96
N ASN A 171 -5.14 25.17 -7.26
CA ASN A 171 -3.99 24.43 -7.80
C ASN A 171 -4.40 23.37 -8.85
N ILE A 172 -3.70 23.31 -9.98
CA ILE A 172 -3.93 22.34 -11.07
C ILE A 172 -3.92 20.87 -10.60
N ALA A 173 -3.08 20.52 -9.63
CA ALA A 173 -2.98 19.15 -9.10
C ALA A 173 -4.27 18.66 -8.44
N ARG A 174 -5.09 19.58 -7.91
CA ARG A 174 -6.41 19.26 -7.36
C ARG A 174 -7.38 18.80 -8.44
N GLU A 175 -7.37 19.47 -9.58
CA GLU A 175 -8.26 19.12 -10.69
C GLU A 175 -7.82 17.78 -11.31
N GLU A 176 -6.52 17.49 -11.38
CA GLU A 176 -6.02 16.17 -11.77
C GLU A 176 -6.43 15.07 -10.80
N ALA A 177 -6.20 15.27 -9.51
CA ALA A 177 -6.58 14.29 -8.49
C ALA A 177 -8.08 13.97 -8.52
N ARG A 178 -8.92 14.93 -8.95
CA ARG A 178 -10.38 14.76 -9.13
C ARG A 178 -10.75 14.07 -10.43
N ALA A 179 -10.11 14.42 -11.54
CA ALA A 179 -10.42 13.84 -12.84
C ALA A 179 -10.00 12.37 -12.94
N ALA A 180 -8.94 11.99 -12.21
CA ALA A 180 -8.31 10.67 -12.27
C ALA A 180 -8.49 9.87 -10.97
N VAL A 181 -9.68 9.94 -10.34
CA VAL A 181 -9.99 9.23 -9.09
C VAL A 181 -9.77 7.72 -9.20
N ASP A 182 -10.25 7.10 -10.28
CA ASP A 182 -10.09 5.64 -10.47
C ASP A 182 -8.62 5.26 -10.63
N LEU A 183 -7.84 6.05 -11.40
CA LEU A 183 -6.40 5.84 -11.58
C LEU A 183 -5.64 5.99 -10.26
N PHE A 184 -6.02 6.95 -9.42
CA PHE A 184 -5.48 7.09 -8.06
C PHE A 184 -5.69 5.82 -7.23
N TYR A 185 -6.89 5.24 -7.25
CA TYR A 185 -7.18 4.02 -6.50
C TYR A 185 -6.46 2.80 -7.08
N GLN A 186 -6.30 2.73 -8.41
CA GLN A 186 -5.47 1.74 -9.07
C GLN A 186 -4.00 1.85 -8.63
N HIS A 187 -3.46 3.06 -8.51
CA HIS A 187 -2.09 3.30 -8.04
C HIS A 187 -1.89 2.88 -6.59
N ILE A 188 -2.84 3.24 -5.70
CA ILE A 188 -2.83 2.72 -4.32
C ILE A 188 -2.81 1.19 -4.38
N ALA A 189 -3.59 0.59 -5.27
CA ALA A 189 -3.66 -0.85 -5.39
C ALA A 189 -2.34 -1.51 -5.78
N ILE A 190 -1.65 -0.94 -6.76
CA ILE A 190 -0.34 -1.42 -7.20
C ILE A 190 0.69 -1.28 -6.06
N VAL A 191 0.79 -0.09 -5.47
CA VAL A 191 1.76 0.19 -4.39
C VAL A 191 1.55 -0.76 -3.23
N ALA A 192 0.31 -0.94 -2.80
CA ALA A 192 0.00 -1.80 -1.67
C ALA A 192 0.22 -3.30 -1.96
N GLY A 193 -0.04 -3.75 -3.19
CA GLY A 193 0.00 -5.17 -3.54
C GLY A 193 1.41 -5.76 -3.55
N ARG A 194 2.44 -4.94 -3.71
CA ARG A 194 3.84 -5.39 -3.64
C ARG A 194 4.40 -5.48 -2.22
N HIS A 195 3.74 -4.84 -1.24
CA HIS A 195 4.16 -4.88 0.15
C HIS A 195 3.68 -6.15 0.85
N PRO A 196 4.43 -6.68 1.84
CA PRO A 196 4.04 -7.91 2.53
C PRO A 196 2.75 -7.78 3.37
N ALA A 197 2.46 -6.59 3.92
CA ALA A 197 1.27 -6.36 4.76
C ALA A 197 0.60 -5.00 4.52
N ILE A 198 -0.72 -5.02 4.45
CA ILE A 198 -1.58 -3.84 4.35
C ILE A 198 -2.95 -4.09 4.99
N SER A 199 -3.59 -3.01 5.45
CA SER A 199 -4.93 -2.96 6.00
C SER A 199 -5.77 -1.87 5.33
N VAL A 200 -7.07 -2.13 5.15
CA VAL A 200 -8.06 -1.20 4.59
C VAL A 200 -9.34 -1.23 5.46
N ALA A 201 -9.91 -0.06 5.73
CA ALA A 201 -11.16 0.07 6.50
C ALA A 201 -12.39 -0.59 5.81
N ALA A 202 -13.33 -1.13 6.59
CA ALA A 202 -14.44 -2.00 6.15
C ALA A 202 -15.42 -1.35 5.18
N ASP A 203 -15.86 -0.17 5.56
CA ASP A 203 -16.92 0.65 4.98
C ASP A 203 -16.58 1.13 3.57
N HIS A 204 -15.31 0.98 3.19
CA HIS A 204 -14.82 1.32 1.88
C HIS A 204 -14.54 0.12 0.96
N PHE A 205 -14.86 -1.10 1.36
CA PHE A 205 -14.84 -2.24 0.44
C PHE A 205 -16.17 -2.39 -0.31
N SER A 206 -17.30 -2.13 0.36
CA SER A 206 -18.62 -2.16 -0.28
C SER A 206 -18.84 -0.92 -1.15
N GLY A 207 -18.66 -1.06 -2.47
CA GLY A 207 -19.09 -0.06 -3.46
C GLY A 207 -18.06 0.99 -3.89
N ASN A 208 -16.80 0.95 -3.42
CA ASN A 208 -15.75 1.92 -3.79
C ASN A 208 -14.73 1.40 -4.83
N ALA A 209 -14.08 2.34 -5.51
CA ALA A 209 -13.18 2.13 -6.64
C ALA A 209 -11.91 1.32 -6.32
N ILE A 210 -11.32 1.43 -5.11
CA ILE A 210 -10.12 0.65 -4.75
C ILE A 210 -10.34 -0.86 -4.79
N ALA A 211 -11.51 -1.33 -4.37
CA ALA A 211 -11.87 -2.75 -4.37
C ALA A 211 -11.99 -3.32 -5.80
N ARG A 212 -12.32 -2.48 -6.80
CA ARG A 212 -12.39 -2.91 -8.21
C ARG A 212 -11.02 -3.15 -8.83
N HIS A 213 -10.02 -2.42 -8.36
CA HIS A 213 -8.63 -2.58 -8.79
C HIS A 213 -7.89 -3.63 -7.95
N TRP A 214 -8.57 -4.21 -6.95
CA TRP A 214 -8.02 -5.23 -6.08
C TRP A 214 -8.54 -6.63 -6.45
N HIS A 215 -7.73 -7.67 -6.20
CA HIS A 215 -8.23 -9.05 -6.23
C HIS A 215 -9.38 -9.24 -5.21
N SER A 216 -10.30 -10.17 -5.49
CA SER A 216 -11.62 -10.25 -4.83
C SER A 216 -11.60 -10.17 -3.28
N GLU A 217 -12.61 -9.48 -2.71
CA GLU A 217 -12.83 -9.32 -1.25
C GLU A 217 -12.62 -10.60 -0.44
N ASP A 218 -13.12 -11.71 -1.00
CA ASP A 218 -13.13 -13.02 -0.37
C ASP A 218 -11.73 -13.64 -0.31
N SER A 219 -10.90 -13.45 -1.34
CA SER A 219 -9.49 -13.86 -1.33
C SER A 219 -8.71 -13.13 -0.25
N VAL A 220 -9.03 -11.85 -0.06
CA VAL A 220 -8.32 -10.91 0.80
C VAL A 220 -8.63 -11.17 2.30
N LYS A 221 -9.90 -11.40 2.67
CA LYS A 221 -10.28 -11.82 4.03
C LYS A 221 -9.74 -13.20 4.42
N ARG A 222 -9.71 -14.15 3.46
CA ARG A 222 -9.11 -15.49 3.66
C ARG A 222 -7.61 -15.41 3.90
N ASN A 223 -6.92 -14.40 3.38
CA ASN A 223 -5.48 -14.32 3.47
C ASN A 223 -4.96 -13.99 4.88
N VAL A 224 -5.55 -13.05 5.63
CA VAL A 224 -5.08 -12.79 7.02
C VAL A 224 -5.59 -13.81 8.01
N PHE A 225 -6.91 -14.01 8.09
CA PHE A 225 -7.45 -14.91 9.10
C PHE A 225 -7.25 -16.40 8.75
N GLY A 226 -7.02 -16.73 7.47
CA GLY A 226 -6.79 -18.10 7.01
C GLY A 226 -5.31 -18.51 6.94
N ARG A 227 -4.37 -17.58 6.68
CA ARG A 227 -2.93 -17.91 6.59
C ARG A 227 -2.12 -17.52 7.83
N LEU A 228 -2.57 -16.56 8.62
CA LEU A 228 -1.89 -16.17 9.86
C LEU A 228 -2.33 -17.09 11.01
N ASP A 229 -1.37 -17.67 11.72
CA ASP A 229 -1.63 -18.32 13.00
C ASP A 229 -1.36 -17.29 14.10
N PRO A 230 -2.41 -16.82 14.81
CA PRO A 230 -2.26 -15.73 15.77
C PRO A 230 -1.44 -16.12 17.00
N ILE A 231 -1.19 -17.40 17.23
CA ILE A 231 -0.58 -17.88 18.47
C ILE A 231 0.69 -18.71 18.24
N ASP A 232 1.13 -18.87 16.98
CA ASP A 232 2.27 -19.71 16.62
C ASP A 232 3.62 -19.22 17.19
N GLY A 233 4.49 -20.18 17.53
CA GLY A 233 5.84 -19.94 18.02
C GLY A 233 5.94 -19.32 19.43
N ILE A 234 4.84 -19.19 20.16
CA ILE A 234 4.82 -18.55 21.48
C ILE A 234 5.15 -19.55 22.58
N ARG A 235 6.37 -19.44 23.13
CA ARG A 235 6.92 -20.39 24.12
C ARG A 235 7.05 -19.85 25.54
N THR A 236 6.74 -18.57 25.77
CA THR A 236 6.85 -17.95 27.11
C THR A 236 5.55 -17.29 27.53
N LEU A 237 5.27 -17.30 28.84
CA LEU A 237 4.07 -16.64 29.39
C LEU A 237 4.07 -15.13 29.16
N THR A 238 5.23 -14.48 29.18
CA THR A 238 5.35 -13.04 28.88
C THR A 238 4.92 -12.72 27.46
N ALA A 239 5.43 -13.47 26.47
CA ALA A 239 5.03 -13.31 25.07
C ALA A 239 3.55 -13.68 24.87
N ALA A 240 3.05 -14.71 25.56
CA ALA A 240 1.65 -15.10 25.49
C ALA A 240 0.71 -14.06 26.08
N ARG A 241 1.09 -13.37 27.18
CA ARG A 241 0.33 -12.25 27.74
C ARG A 241 0.30 -11.06 26.78
N GLN A 242 1.44 -10.68 26.21
CA GLN A 242 1.51 -9.64 25.18
C GLN A 242 0.61 -9.97 24.00
N ARG A 243 0.67 -11.22 23.52
CA ARG A 243 -0.19 -11.70 22.43
C ARG A 243 -1.67 -11.69 22.81
N ALA A 244 -2.04 -12.12 24.01
CA ALA A 244 -3.43 -12.09 24.46
C ALA A 244 -4.00 -10.65 24.49
N ILE A 245 -3.20 -9.67 24.92
CA ILE A 245 -3.55 -8.25 24.86
C ILE A 245 -3.72 -7.79 23.40
N ALA A 246 -2.80 -8.16 22.51
CA ALA A 246 -2.88 -7.84 21.08
C ALA A 246 -4.14 -8.44 20.43
N LEU A 247 -4.52 -9.64 20.83
CA LEU A 247 -5.77 -10.31 20.42
C LEU A 247 -7.03 -9.77 21.10
N LYS A 248 -6.93 -8.69 21.89
CA LYS A 248 -8.05 -8.05 22.61
C LYS A 248 -8.75 -8.97 23.61
N ALA A 249 -8.02 -9.88 24.26
CA ALA A 249 -8.55 -10.59 25.41
C ALA A 249 -8.93 -9.59 26.52
N ALA A 250 -10.07 -9.82 27.18
CA ALA A 250 -10.48 -9.01 28.33
C ALA A 250 -9.44 -9.10 29.46
N GLU A 251 -9.19 -7.99 30.16
CA GLU A 251 -8.12 -7.89 31.16
C GLU A 251 -8.24 -8.98 32.24
N GLU A 252 -9.46 -9.22 32.72
CA GLU A 252 -9.78 -10.25 33.71
C GLU A 252 -9.65 -11.69 33.20
N ARG A 253 -9.40 -11.88 31.90
CA ARG A 253 -9.22 -13.18 31.24
C ARG A 253 -7.79 -13.42 30.75
N LEU A 254 -6.90 -12.44 30.86
CA LEU A 254 -5.51 -12.57 30.39
C LEU A 254 -4.79 -13.75 31.04
N ASP A 255 -5.02 -13.98 32.32
CA ASP A 255 -4.40 -15.08 33.07
C ASP A 255 -4.98 -16.46 32.76
N ALA A 256 -6.12 -16.52 32.05
CA ALA A 256 -6.67 -17.76 31.52
C ALA A 256 -6.23 -18.00 30.06
N VAL A 257 -6.12 -16.94 29.27
CA VAL A 257 -5.77 -17.02 27.84
C VAL A 257 -4.27 -17.24 27.63
N ALA A 258 -3.41 -16.51 28.35
CA ALA A 258 -1.96 -16.58 28.13
C ALA A 258 -1.34 -17.97 28.43
N PRO A 259 -1.67 -18.65 29.54
CA PRO A 259 -1.17 -20.01 29.77
C PRO A 259 -1.67 -21.00 28.71
N MET A 260 -2.93 -20.86 28.29
CA MET A 260 -3.49 -21.71 27.25
C MET A 260 -2.75 -21.58 25.92
N ILE A 261 -2.38 -20.36 25.52
CA ILE A 261 -1.55 -20.11 24.33
C ILE A 261 -0.23 -20.91 24.39
N VAL A 262 0.45 -20.88 25.55
CA VAL A 262 1.71 -21.64 25.73
C VAL A 262 1.46 -23.15 25.65
N LEU A 263 0.41 -23.65 26.30
CA LEU A 263 0.05 -25.07 26.28
C LEU A 263 -0.29 -25.58 24.87
N ILE A 264 -0.99 -24.77 24.07
CA ILE A 264 -1.28 -25.09 22.67
C ILE A 264 0.02 -25.24 21.87
N ASN A 265 0.96 -24.31 22.01
CA ASN A 265 2.25 -24.37 21.32
C ASN A 265 3.10 -25.56 21.78
N ALA A 266 3.12 -25.84 23.08
CA ALA A 266 3.84 -26.98 23.63
C ALA A 266 3.29 -28.32 23.10
N LEU A 267 1.96 -28.47 23.04
CA LEU A 267 1.33 -29.65 22.44
C LEU A 267 1.62 -29.75 20.94
N THR A 268 1.64 -28.61 20.23
CA THR A 268 1.97 -28.57 18.80
C THR A 268 3.39 -29.04 18.53
N ASP A 269 4.37 -28.50 19.26
CA ASP A 269 5.78 -28.89 19.18
C ASP A 269 5.94 -30.40 19.49
N GLN A 270 5.24 -30.91 20.51
CA GLN A 270 5.25 -32.33 20.88
C GLN A 270 4.70 -33.23 19.75
N LEU A 271 3.55 -32.89 19.16
CA LEU A 271 2.93 -33.69 18.11
C LEU A 271 3.75 -33.66 16.81
N ASN A 272 4.32 -32.51 16.47
CA ASN A 272 5.20 -32.37 15.31
C ASN A 272 6.50 -33.17 15.49
N ALA A 273 7.04 -33.25 16.71
CA ALA A 273 8.23 -34.06 17.00
C ALA A 273 7.98 -35.59 16.97
N GLN A 274 6.74 -36.02 17.18
CA GLN A 274 6.34 -37.43 17.15
C GLN A 274 5.94 -37.94 15.76
N SER A 275 5.76 -37.03 14.79
CA SER A 275 5.37 -37.37 13.43
C SER A 275 6.61 -37.79 12.63
N ASP A 276 6.78 -39.10 12.41
CA ASP A 276 7.89 -39.65 11.63
C ASP A 276 7.96 -39.06 10.20
N THR A 277 9.18 -38.87 9.72
CA THR A 277 9.69 -38.11 8.54
C THR A 277 9.14 -38.46 7.15
N THR A 278 7.96 -39.06 7.01
CA THR A 278 7.37 -39.45 5.71
C THR A 278 6.00 -38.83 5.41
N ALA A 279 5.34 -38.17 6.38
CA ALA A 279 4.09 -37.45 6.14
C ALA A 279 4.33 -35.93 6.10
N GLN A 280 3.99 -35.30 4.98
CA GLN A 280 4.18 -33.88 4.66
C GLN A 280 3.35 -32.88 5.50
N SER A 281 2.80 -33.26 6.66
CA SER A 281 1.87 -32.42 7.43
C SER A 281 2.45 -31.99 8.78
N THR A 282 2.99 -30.76 8.85
CA THR A 282 3.30 -30.07 10.11
C THR A 282 2.04 -29.39 10.63
N LEU A 283 1.72 -29.56 11.91
CA LEU A 283 0.59 -28.90 12.57
C LEU A 283 0.97 -27.47 12.95
N THR A 284 0.05 -26.53 12.74
CA THR A 284 0.13 -25.18 13.31
C THR A 284 -0.52 -25.14 14.69
N ALA A 285 -0.19 -24.13 15.51
CA ALA A 285 -0.74 -23.98 16.85
C ALA A 285 -2.27 -23.87 16.86
N LEU A 286 -2.85 -23.12 15.92
CA LEU A 286 -4.29 -22.98 15.79
C LEU A 286 -4.96 -24.29 15.35
N ASP A 287 -4.29 -25.14 14.57
CA ASP A 287 -4.83 -26.47 14.21
C ASP A 287 -4.84 -27.40 15.41
N THR A 288 -3.77 -27.40 16.22
CA THR A 288 -3.73 -28.12 17.49
C THR A 288 -4.86 -27.66 18.41
N TRP A 289 -5.06 -26.35 18.55
CA TRP A 289 -6.19 -25.81 19.32
C TRP A 289 -7.53 -26.34 18.80
N ARG A 290 -7.80 -26.26 17.49
CA ARG A 290 -9.05 -26.75 16.89
C ARG A 290 -9.27 -28.24 17.14
N ARG A 291 -8.23 -29.07 17.00
CA ARG A 291 -8.29 -30.53 17.17
C ARG A 291 -8.58 -30.94 18.61
N TYR A 292 -8.02 -30.22 19.59
CA TYR A 292 -8.02 -30.66 20.99
C TYR A 292 -8.84 -29.78 21.94
N LYS A 293 -9.42 -28.65 21.52
CA LYS A 293 -10.19 -27.75 22.43
C LYS A 293 -11.33 -28.44 23.18
N GLU A 294 -11.93 -29.47 22.60
CA GLU A 294 -13.02 -30.25 23.23
C GLU A 294 -12.52 -31.46 24.03
N MET A 295 -11.20 -31.64 24.17
CA MET A 295 -10.57 -32.76 24.89
C MET A 295 -9.93 -32.29 26.20
N PRO A 296 -10.72 -32.02 27.27
CA PRO A 296 -10.21 -31.50 28.54
C PRO A 296 -9.18 -32.41 29.22
N GLY A 297 -9.26 -33.72 29.01
CA GLY A 297 -8.28 -34.69 29.52
C GLY A 297 -6.88 -34.42 28.99
N LYS A 298 -6.75 -34.08 27.70
CA LYS A 298 -5.45 -33.82 27.06
C LYS A 298 -4.76 -32.59 27.63
N TRP A 299 -5.52 -31.53 27.90
CA TRP A 299 -5.01 -30.32 28.53
C TRP A 299 -4.64 -30.54 30.00
N SER A 300 -5.43 -31.35 30.71
CA SER A 300 -5.16 -31.71 32.10
C SER A 300 -3.86 -32.52 32.22
N GLU A 301 -3.63 -33.48 31.33
CA GLU A 301 -2.37 -34.25 31.24
C GLU A 301 -1.16 -33.34 31.02
N LEU A 302 -1.27 -32.39 30.08
CA LEU A 302 -0.18 -31.47 29.78
C LEU A 302 0.14 -30.54 30.97
N LEU A 303 -0.88 -30.06 31.68
CA LEU A 303 -0.72 -29.27 32.89
C LEU A 303 -0.03 -30.03 34.02
N MET A 304 -0.39 -31.30 34.24
CA MET A 304 0.25 -32.15 35.25
C MET A 304 1.72 -32.43 34.91
N GLY A 305 2.12 -32.28 33.65
CA GLY A 305 3.51 -32.39 33.20
C GLY A 305 4.36 -31.14 33.44
N LEU A 306 3.79 -30.03 33.93
CA LEU A 306 4.55 -28.82 34.23
C LEU A 306 5.45 -29.01 35.47
N PRO A 307 6.66 -28.44 35.49
CA PRO A 307 7.57 -28.55 36.63
C PRO A 307 7.00 -27.87 37.88
N GLY A 308 7.10 -28.55 39.03
CA GLY A 308 6.68 -28.03 40.35
C GLY A 308 5.17 -28.00 40.58
N GLU A 309 4.73 -27.30 41.62
CA GLU A 309 3.29 -27.07 41.89
C GLU A 309 2.68 -25.94 41.05
N THR A 310 3.41 -25.43 40.06
CA THR A 310 3.05 -24.27 39.22
C THR A 310 1.70 -24.41 38.52
N TRP A 311 1.27 -25.65 38.26
CA TRP A 311 -0.05 -25.95 37.68
C TRP A 311 -1.22 -25.62 38.62
N ARG A 312 -1.00 -25.59 39.95
CA ARG A 312 -2.04 -25.23 40.96
C ARG A 312 -2.33 -23.74 41.00
N GLU A 313 -1.42 -22.92 40.52
CA GLU A 313 -1.57 -21.46 40.44
C GLU A 313 -2.29 -21.02 39.16
N LEU A 314 -2.49 -21.94 38.20
CA LEU A 314 -3.19 -21.67 36.95
C LEU A 314 -4.71 -21.81 37.12
N PRO A 315 -5.51 -21.07 36.34
CA PRO A 315 -6.96 -21.24 36.32
C PRO A 315 -7.36 -22.66 35.90
N ASP A 316 -8.60 -23.05 36.23
CA ASP A 316 -9.11 -24.36 35.82
C ASP A 316 -9.14 -24.51 34.28
N VAL A 317 -8.87 -25.72 33.79
CA VAL A 317 -8.81 -26.05 32.36
C VAL A 317 -10.05 -25.59 31.61
N ARG A 318 -11.23 -25.74 32.21
CA ARG A 318 -12.50 -25.36 31.56
C ARG A 318 -12.59 -23.85 31.37
N SER A 319 -12.21 -23.06 32.37
CA SER A 319 -12.13 -21.60 32.29
C SER A 319 -11.10 -21.14 31.25
N MET A 320 -9.93 -21.76 31.21
CA MET A 320 -8.89 -21.48 30.20
C MET A 320 -9.38 -21.77 28.78
N VAL A 321 -10.00 -22.93 28.55
CA VAL A 321 -10.55 -23.31 27.25
C VAL A 321 -11.67 -22.35 26.83
N MET A 322 -12.60 -22.01 27.73
CA MET A 322 -13.69 -21.08 27.40
C MET A 322 -13.20 -19.67 27.09
N ALA A 323 -12.27 -19.14 27.89
CA ALA A 323 -11.71 -17.81 27.67
C ALA A 323 -10.94 -17.74 26.34
N THR A 324 -10.12 -18.75 26.08
CA THR A 324 -9.31 -18.85 24.86
C THR A 324 -10.18 -19.05 23.63
N GLY A 325 -11.24 -19.86 23.71
CA GLY A 325 -12.19 -20.06 22.61
C GLY A 325 -12.91 -18.78 22.20
N LYS A 326 -13.24 -17.89 23.15
CA LYS A 326 -13.82 -16.58 22.80
C LYS A 326 -12.86 -15.74 21.96
N VAL A 327 -11.56 -15.74 22.30
CA VAL A 327 -10.53 -14.99 21.59
C VAL A 327 -10.22 -15.60 20.22
N LEU A 328 -10.09 -16.92 20.13
CA LEU A 328 -9.66 -17.62 18.91
C LEU A 328 -10.81 -17.94 17.93
N SER A 329 -12.07 -17.94 18.36
CA SER A 329 -13.23 -18.31 17.53
C SER A 329 -13.29 -17.62 16.16
N ARG A 330 -12.94 -16.32 16.10
CA ARG A 330 -12.94 -15.55 14.84
C ARG A 330 -11.88 -16.06 13.85
N TRP A 331 -10.74 -16.52 14.35
CA TRP A 331 -9.64 -17.08 13.56
C TRP A 331 -9.95 -18.50 13.10
N GLU A 332 -10.63 -19.27 13.95
CA GLU A 332 -11.08 -20.64 13.62
C GLU A 332 -12.09 -20.66 12.47
N TYR A 333 -13.02 -19.71 12.42
CA TYR A 333 -14.06 -19.67 11.38
C TYR A 333 -13.49 -19.44 9.97
N VAL A 334 -12.37 -18.72 9.86
CA VAL A 334 -11.80 -18.38 8.55
C VAL A 334 -10.88 -19.48 8.00
N ARG A 335 -10.31 -20.31 8.87
CA ARG A 335 -9.69 -21.58 8.46
C ARG A 335 -10.79 -22.64 8.34
N GLU A 336 -11.52 -22.67 7.24
CA GLU A 336 -12.58 -23.66 7.01
C GLU A 336 -12.06 -25.09 7.26
N GLY A 337 -12.69 -25.79 8.21
CA GLY A 337 -12.55 -27.24 8.45
C GLY A 337 -11.17 -27.76 8.83
N PHE A 338 -11.13 -28.94 9.44
CA PHE A 338 -9.95 -29.79 9.34
C PHE A 338 -9.87 -30.20 7.87
N PRO A 339 -8.80 -29.91 7.13
CA PRO A 339 -8.70 -30.44 5.79
C PRO A 339 -8.44 -31.94 5.94
N LEU A 340 -9.52 -32.72 5.97
CA LEU A 340 -9.48 -34.16 5.86
C LEU A 340 -9.77 -34.46 4.39
N GLU A 341 -8.83 -35.12 3.73
CA GLU A 341 -9.09 -35.72 2.43
C GLU A 341 -9.81 -37.04 2.71
N LEU A 342 -11.11 -37.06 2.43
CA LEU A 342 -11.91 -38.26 2.59
C LEU A 342 -11.77 -39.11 1.32
N THR A 343 -10.90 -40.10 1.35
CA THR A 343 -10.82 -41.11 0.28
C THR A 343 -11.74 -42.27 0.60
N TYR A 344 -12.22 -42.97 -0.43
CA TYR A 344 -12.97 -44.21 -0.24
C TYR A 344 -12.42 -45.31 -1.12
N GLN A 345 -12.48 -46.53 -0.65
CA GLN A 345 -12.23 -47.73 -1.44
C GLN A 345 -13.40 -48.69 -1.29
N LEU A 346 -13.64 -49.49 -2.32
CA LEU A 346 -14.66 -50.53 -2.27
C LEU A 346 -14.01 -51.80 -1.71
N GLY A 347 -14.45 -52.24 -0.53
CA GLY A 347 -14.02 -53.50 0.09
C GLY A 347 -14.41 -54.71 -0.76
N ALA A 348 -13.81 -55.87 -0.46
CA ALA A 348 -14.07 -57.13 -1.19
C ALA A 348 -15.54 -57.59 -1.13
N ASP A 349 -16.29 -57.10 -0.15
CA ASP A 349 -17.72 -57.33 0.08
C ASP A 349 -18.63 -56.26 -0.57
N LYS A 350 -18.05 -55.35 -1.36
CA LYS A 350 -18.71 -54.18 -1.97
C LYS A 350 -19.17 -53.10 -0.98
N GLN A 351 -18.70 -53.10 0.26
CA GLN A 351 -18.93 -51.98 1.18
C GLN A 351 -17.96 -50.83 0.87
N ILE A 352 -18.41 -49.59 1.12
CA ILE A 352 -17.57 -48.40 1.00
C ILE A 352 -16.78 -48.26 2.30
N GLU A 353 -15.47 -48.42 2.23
CA GLU A 353 -14.56 -48.12 3.33
C GLU A 353 -14.03 -46.70 3.17
N TRP A 354 -14.33 -45.85 4.15
CA TRP A 354 -13.84 -44.47 4.19
C TRP A 354 -12.48 -44.42 4.87
N ALA A 355 -11.49 -43.85 4.19
CA ALA A 355 -10.16 -43.60 4.72
C ALA A 355 -9.93 -42.08 4.80
N PRO A 356 -10.21 -41.45 5.97
CA PRO A 356 -9.85 -40.06 6.19
C PRO A 356 -8.33 -39.94 6.23
N LYS A 357 -7.78 -39.06 5.41
CA LYS A 357 -6.37 -38.71 5.42
C LYS A 357 -6.21 -37.27 5.89
N ASP A 358 -5.31 -37.07 6.83
CA ASP A 358 -4.90 -35.72 7.24
C ASP A 358 -4.26 -35.01 6.05
N VAL A 359 -4.86 -33.90 5.62
CA VAL A 359 -4.20 -32.98 4.69
C VAL A 359 -3.30 -32.07 5.51
N ALA A 360 -2.11 -31.82 4.98
CA ALA A 360 -1.21 -30.84 5.56
C ALA A 360 -1.93 -29.51 5.72
N SER A 361 -1.76 -28.90 6.89
CA SER A 361 -2.14 -27.50 7.05
C SER A 361 -1.41 -26.68 6.01
N PRO A 362 -2.04 -25.60 5.49
CA PRO A 362 -1.31 -24.62 4.70
C PRO A 362 -0.05 -24.23 5.48
N PRO A 363 1.13 -24.15 4.84
CA PRO A 363 2.35 -23.77 5.54
C PRO A 363 2.12 -22.46 6.29
N GLY A 364 2.62 -22.36 7.52
CA GLY A 364 2.70 -21.10 8.25
C GLY A 364 3.34 -20.02 7.38
N LEU A 365 2.99 -18.75 7.63
CA LEU A 365 3.37 -17.62 6.76
C LEU A 365 4.84 -17.66 6.33
N SER A 366 5.08 -17.96 5.05
CA SER A 366 6.25 -17.45 4.35
C SER A 366 5.83 -16.12 3.73
N ARG A 367 6.59 -15.05 3.99
CA ARG A 367 6.30 -13.69 3.51
C ARG A 367 6.29 -13.68 1.98
N GLN A 368 5.13 -13.44 1.36
CA GLN A 368 5.06 -13.11 -0.08
C GLN A 368 4.39 -11.75 -0.28
N ALA A 369 4.66 -11.14 -1.43
CA ALA A 369 4.04 -9.86 -1.79
C ALA A 369 2.52 -10.03 -1.90
N GLY A 370 1.77 -9.14 -1.23
CA GLY A 370 0.31 -9.15 -1.26
C GLY A 370 -0.36 -10.15 -0.32
N ASP A 371 0.39 -10.80 0.58
CA ASP A 371 -0.11 -11.90 1.41
C ASP A 371 -0.98 -11.48 2.60
N LEU A 372 -0.81 -10.30 3.18
CA LEU A 372 -1.52 -9.92 4.42
C LEU A 372 -2.40 -8.68 4.20
N TRP A 373 -3.71 -8.91 4.22
CA TRP A 373 -4.77 -7.94 4.10
C TRP A 373 -5.82 -7.98 5.21
N LEU A 374 -5.96 -6.90 5.96
CA LEU A 374 -7.09 -6.75 6.88
C LEU A 374 -8.17 -5.91 6.22
N ILE A 375 -9.30 -6.54 5.90
CA ILE A 375 -10.54 -5.86 5.54
C ILE A 375 -11.47 -5.97 6.75
N GLY A 376 -12.12 -4.87 7.11
CA GLY A 376 -13.39 -5.02 7.81
C GLY A 376 -13.54 -4.33 9.14
N GLU A 377 -12.79 -3.26 9.45
CA GLU A 377 -13.05 -2.54 10.69
C GLU A 377 -13.47 -1.07 10.54
N PRO A 378 -14.40 -0.58 11.39
CA PRO A 378 -14.80 0.83 11.45
C PRO A 378 -13.61 1.78 11.69
N SER A 379 -13.69 3.00 11.18
CA SER A 379 -12.78 4.08 11.53
C SER A 379 -12.61 4.20 13.05
N GLY A 380 -11.36 4.27 13.51
CA GLY A 380 -11.02 4.47 14.94
C GLY A 380 -11.06 3.20 15.82
N THR A 381 -11.49 2.05 15.30
CA THR A 381 -11.35 0.77 16.01
C THR A 381 -10.09 0.05 15.55
N TYR A 382 -9.05 0.07 16.38
CA TYR A 382 -7.86 -0.77 16.18
C TYR A 382 -8.20 -2.25 16.47
N SER A 383 -8.33 -3.04 15.41
CA SER A 383 -8.62 -4.47 15.44
C SER A 383 -7.74 -5.29 16.35
N ALA A 384 -8.24 -6.46 16.73
CA ALA A 384 -7.36 -7.57 17.11
C ALA A 384 -6.36 -7.93 16.00
N GLY A 385 -6.76 -7.91 14.72
CA GLY A 385 -5.86 -8.16 13.58
C GLY A 385 -4.74 -7.12 13.40
N LEU A 386 -5.07 -5.82 13.38
CA LEU A 386 -4.11 -4.72 13.32
C LEU A 386 -3.16 -4.72 14.53
N ALA A 387 -3.70 -4.90 15.74
CA ALA A 387 -2.91 -4.99 16.96
C ALA A 387 -1.97 -6.21 16.93
N LEU A 388 -2.42 -7.33 16.36
CA LEU A 388 -1.63 -8.54 16.15
C LEU A 388 -0.50 -8.35 15.12
N ILE A 389 -0.80 -7.74 13.97
CA ILE A 389 0.22 -7.42 12.94
C ILE A 389 1.31 -6.52 13.54
N ARG A 390 0.89 -5.52 14.33
CA ARG A 390 1.80 -4.63 15.05
C ARG A 390 2.64 -5.39 16.07
N ASP A 391 2.03 -6.24 16.90
CA ASP A 391 2.72 -7.07 17.90
C ASP A 391 3.72 -8.05 17.27
N MET A 392 3.40 -8.57 16.09
CA MET A 392 4.29 -9.40 15.28
C MET A 392 5.44 -8.61 14.61
N GLY A 393 5.52 -7.29 14.85
CA GLY A 393 6.53 -6.41 14.27
C GLY A 393 6.44 -6.31 12.74
N GLN A 394 5.27 -6.53 12.16
CA GLN A 394 5.10 -6.50 10.71
C GLN A 394 4.84 -5.07 10.24
N PRO A 395 5.68 -4.51 9.35
CA PRO A 395 5.39 -3.23 8.75
C PRO A 395 4.14 -3.38 7.88
N ALA A 396 3.09 -2.66 8.22
CA ALA A 396 1.86 -2.69 7.45
C ALA A 396 1.47 -1.29 7.00
N LEU A 397 1.03 -1.24 5.75
CA LEU A 397 0.35 -0.07 5.22
C LEU A 397 -1.08 -0.04 5.70
N HIS A 398 -1.65 1.13 5.80
CA HIS A 398 -3.02 1.35 6.18
C HIS A 398 -3.60 2.44 5.30
N PHE A 399 -4.64 2.09 4.53
CA PHE A 399 -5.37 3.08 3.75
C PHE A 399 -6.49 3.68 4.61
N ARG A 400 -6.33 4.96 4.98
CA ARG A 400 -7.32 5.79 5.68
C ARG A 400 -8.17 6.52 4.65
N ALA A 401 -9.30 5.91 4.31
CA ALA A 401 -10.19 6.45 3.28
C ALA A 401 -10.83 7.80 3.65
N GLU A 402 -11.10 8.05 4.94
CA GLU A 402 -11.61 9.33 5.45
C GLU A 402 -10.73 10.53 5.06
N ASP A 403 -9.41 10.31 5.00
CA ASP A 403 -8.42 11.31 4.64
C ASP A 403 -7.86 11.12 3.21
N GLU A 404 -8.25 10.03 2.53
CA GLU A 404 -7.66 9.54 1.28
C GLU A 404 -6.13 9.41 1.38
N GLU A 405 -5.69 8.76 2.47
CA GLU A 405 -4.29 8.63 2.86
C GLU A 405 -3.83 7.17 2.89
N LEU A 406 -2.61 6.92 2.44
CA LEU A 406 -1.88 5.69 2.67
C LEU A 406 -0.81 5.95 3.73
N VAL A 407 -0.90 5.28 4.87
CA VAL A 407 -0.05 5.53 6.04
C VAL A 407 0.56 4.23 6.57
N THR A 408 1.64 4.31 7.34
CA THR A 408 2.09 3.17 8.15
C THR A 408 1.31 3.09 9.47
N LEU A 409 1.26 1.91 10.11
CA LEU A 409 0.45 1.72 11.35
C LEU A 409 0.92 2.55 12.55
N ASP A 410 2.20 2.91 12.60
CA ASP A 410 2.80 3.75 13.65
C ASP A 410 3.53 4.93 12.97
N PRO A 411 2.81 5.90 12.37
CA PRO A 411 3.47 7.02 11.72
C PRO A 411 4.20 7.83 12.80
N PRO A 412 5.51 8.11 12.65
CA PRO A 412 6.22 8.94 13.62
C PRO A 412 5.52 10.32 13.71
N PRO A 413 5.41 10.92 14.91
CA PRO A 413 4.57 12.10 15.18
C PRO A 413 5.02 13.40 14.48
N ARG A 414 6.04 13.37 13.60
CA ARG A 414 6.73 14.55 13.08
C ARG A 414 7.17 14.43 11.62
N TYR A 415 6.27 14.04 10.70
CA TYR A 415 6.56 14.15 9.27
C TYR A 415 5.45 14.87 8.50
N THR A 416 5.88 15.61 7.47
CA THR A 416 5.00 16.31 6.53
C THR A 416 4.42 15.31 5.54
N ALA A 417 3.08 15.23 5.48
CA ALA A 417 2.37 14.47 4.47
C ALA A 417 2.86 14.83 3.05
N LEU A 418 3.15 13.81 2.24
CA LEU A 418 3.37 14.00 0.82
C LEU A 418 2.02 14.04 0.12
N HIS A 419 1.70 15.14 -0.54
CA HIS A 419 0.52 15.17 -1.39
C HIS A 419 0.84 14.58 -2.75
N TRP A 420 -0.10 13.86 -3.36
CA TRP A 420 0.15 13.29 -4.69
C TRP A 420 -1.07 13.30 -5.61
N CYS A 421 -0.81 13.26 -6.90
CA CYS A 421 -1.78 13.10 -7.98
C CYS A 421 -1.18 12.33 -9.18
N PRO A 422 -2.00 11.74 -10.05
CA PRO A 422 -1.51 11.15 -11.29
C PRO A 422 -0.79 12.17 -12.19
N SER A 423 0.22 11.73 -12.95
CA SER A 423 0.93 12.62 -13.89
C SER A 423 0.14 12.93 -15.16
N GLY A 424 -0.72 11.99 -15.59
CA GLY A 424 -1.42 12.04 -16.88
C GLY A 424 -0.52 11.78 -18.10
N ILE A 425 0.75 11.42 -17.90
CA ILE A 425 1.71 11.08 -18.97
C ILE A 425 1.77 9.56 -19.17
N LEU A 426 1.96 8.83 -18.06
CA LEU A 426 1.90 7.38 -17.98
C LEU A 426 1.21 6.94 -16.69
N ASP A 427 0.53 5.80 -16.75
CA ASP A 427 -0.24 5.25 -15.64
C ASP A 427 0.64 4.69 -14.51
N ASN A 428 1.96 4.66 -14.65
CA ASN A 428 2.88 4.25 -13.58
C ASN A 428 3.76 5.40 -13.07
N ILE A 429 3.44 6.65 -13.44
CA ILE A 429 4.14 7.85 -12.97
C ILE A 429 3.16 8.81 -12.32
N VAL A 430 3.51 9.27 -11.13
CA VAL A 430 2.73 10.18 -10.31
C VAL A 430 3.55 11.41 -9.96
N LEU A 431 2.88 12.50 -9.59
CA LEU A 431 3.52 13.70 -9.08
C LEU A 431 3.32 13.77 -7.58
N VAL A 432 4.41 13.92 -6.84
CA VAL A 432 4.39 14.13 -5.40
C VAL A 432 4.82 15.54 -5.06
N HIS A 433 4.18 16.10 -4.06
CA HIS A 433 4.45 17.43 -3.53
C HIS A 433 4.87 17.30 -2.08
N ARG A 434 6.13 17.64 -1.80
CA ARG A 434 6.65 17.73 -0.45
C ARG A 434 6.60 19.19 0.01
N ALA A 435 5.77 19.48 1.00
CA ALA A 435 5.79 20.77 1.67
C ALA A 435 6.91 20.78 2.73
N VAL A 436 8.18 20.98 2.31
CA VAL A 436 9.25 21.31 3.25
C VAL A 436 9.20 22.83 3.49
N PRO A 437 9.31 23.33 4.74
CA PRO A 437 9.31 24.77 5.02
C PRO A 437 10.36 25.58 4.25
N SER A 438 11.43 24.95 3.76
CA SER A 438 12.52 25.60 3.03
C SER A 438 12.41 25.51 1.51
N GLN A 439 11.71 24.52 0.94
CA GLN A 439 11.54 24.34 -0.50
C GLN A 439 10.24 23.57 -0.78
N VAL A 440 9.30 24.26 -1.43
CA VAL A 440 8.09 23.67 -1.99
C VAL A 440 8.46 23.11 -3.36
N GLN A 441 8.40 21.79 -3.55
CA GLN A 441 8.81 21.20 -4.84
C GLN A 441 7.97 19.98 -5.20
N TRP A 442 7.34 20.05 -6.38
CA TRP A 442 6.77 18.89 -7.07
C TRP A 442 7.88 18.02 -7.67
N ARG A 443 7.72 16.70 -7.62
CA ARG A 443 8.64 15.71 -8.22
C ARG A 443 7.85 14.61 -8.92
N ALA A 444 8.38 14.07 -10.01
CA ALA A 444 7.83 12.86 -10.62
C ALA A 444 8.38 11.60 -9.95
N VAL A 445 7.49 10.67 -9.65
CA VAL A 445 7.84 9.38 -9.05
C VAL A 445 7.25 8.27 -9.90
N GLN A 446 8.09 7.33 -10.31
CA GLN A 446 7.65 6.07 -10.88
C GLN A 446 7.19 5.15 -9.76
N ILE A 447 5.96 4.64 -9.84
CA ILE A 447 5.33 3.81 -8.79
C ILE A 447 5.28 2.32 -9.13
N TYR A 448 5.80 1.87 -10.29
CA TYR A 448 5.97 0.44 -10.53
C TYR A 448 7.10 -0.07 -9.64
#